data_AF-A0A946VZE5-F1
#
_entry.id   AF-A0A946VZE5-F1
#
_cell.length_a   1.000
_cell.length_b   1.000
_cell.length_c   1.000
_cell.angle_alpha   90.00
_cell.angle_beta   90.00
_cell.angle_gamma   90.00
#
_symmetry.space_group_name_H-M   'P 1'
#
loop_
_entity.id
_entity.type
_entity.pdbx_description
1 polymer ?
#
loop_
_entity_poly.entity_id
_entity_poly.type
_entity_poly.pdbx_seq_one_letter_code
_entity_poly.pdbx_strand_id
1 'polypeptide(L)'
;MQRLTAQRRSKAESEQHPLNYIAAQQLDNASQAGHKLGMPKLLQWLSDSAGQPVMHIDPMKVDVRAVTAVMSFAFAKRHQILALEVDNDRVVIASGQPFVSVWEQDLEHALKKRIVRVVADPADIRRYCVEFYSLVSSVSGAVGGKHGGNAISNFEQMLELGKLKDPDANDQHIVNIVDWLLQYAFDQRASDIHIEPRREQGNIRFRIDGVLCHIYELPPAVINAVTSRLKILARMDLAEKRKPQDGRIKT
;
A
#
# COMPACT_ATOMS: atom_id res chain seq x y z
N MET A 1 -11.32 17.97 -31.84
CA MET A 1 -10.29 17.29 -31.03
C MET A 1 -9.98 18.15 -29.81
N GLN A 2 -10.32 17.70 -28.61
CA GLN A 2 -9.88 18.35 -27.37
C GLN A 2 -8.35 18.20 -27.26
N ARG A 3 -7.61 19.32 -27.27
CA ARG A 3 -6.13 19.32 -27.19
C ARG A 3 -5.68 19.53 -25.75
N LEU A 4 -5.26 18.44 -25.08
CA LEU A 4 -4.66 18.47 -23.74
C LEU A 4 -3.43 19.38 -23.63
N THR A 5 -2.63 19.45 -24.68
CA THR A 5 -1.36 20.19 -24.69
C THR A 5 -1.54 21.70 -24.55
N ALA A 6 -2.74 22.24 -24.76
CA ALA A 6 -3.03 23.67 -24.65
C ALA A 6 -3.54 24.08 -23.25
N GLN A 7 -3.83 23.14 -22.37
CA GLN A 7 -4.33 23.44 -21.02
C GLN A 7 -3.17 23.60 -20.04
N ARG A 8 -3.16 24.73 -19.34
CA ARG A 8 -2.17 24.99 -18.30
C ARG A 8 -2.49 24.12 -17.09
N ARG A 9 -1.57 23.24 -16.72
CA ARG A 9 -1.69 22.44 -15.51
C ARG A 9 -1.50 23.32 -14.28
N SER A 10 -2.34 23.10 -13.27
CA SER A 10 -2.06 23.55 -11.91
C SER A 10 -0.81 22.86 -11.35
N LYS A 11 -0.30 23.37 -10.23
CA LYS A 11 0.83 22.76 -9.53
C LYS A 11 0.54 21.31 -9.14
N ALA A 12 -0.64 21.05 -8.59
CA ALA A 12 -1.08 19.72 -8.19
C ALA A 12 -1.19 18.74 -9.38
N GLU A 13 -1.71 19.20 -10.52
CA GLU A 13 -1.81 18.37 -11.74
C GLU A 13 -0.44 18.08 -12.37
N SER A 14 0.54 18.96 -12.17
CA SER A 14 1.89 18.77 -12.68
C SER A 14 2.68 17.73 -11.89
N GLU A 15 2.31 17.52 -10.62
CA GLU A 15 2.91 16.52 -9.73
C GLU A 15 2.31 15.12 -9.96
N GLN A 16 1.16 15.01 -10.64
CA GLN A 16 0.55 13.73 -10.98
C GLN A 16 1.29 13.02 -12.11
N HIS A 17 1.26 11.69 -12.08
CA HIS A 17 1.76 10.91 -13.21
C HIS A 17 0.95 11.21 -14.48
N PRO A 18 1.58 11.35 -15.66
CA PRO A 18 0.88 11.70 -16.90
C PRO A 18 -0.33 10.82 -17.23
N LEU A 19 -0.25 9.51 -16.98
CA LEU A 19 -1.40 8.60 -17.18
C LEU A 19 -2.57 8.94 -16.26
N ASN A 20 -2.31 9.21 -14.98
CA ASN A 20 -3.37 9.58 -14.03
C ASN A 20 -4.01 10.92 -14.44
N TYR A 21 -3.18 11.88 -14.86
CA TYR A 21 -3.68 13.16 -15.38
C TYR A 21 -4.54 12.96 -16.63
N ILE A 22 -4.08 12.22 -17.64
CA ILE A 22 -4.83 12.00 -18.89
C ILE A 22 -6.17 11.29 -18.61
N ALA A 23 -6.17 10.27 -17.74
CA ALA A 23 -7.38 9.56 -17.36
C ALA A 23 -8.41 10.49 -16.69
N ALA A 24 -7.96 11.41 -15.84
CA ALA A 24 -8.82 12.36 -15.13
C ALA A 24 -9.53 13.36 -16.08
N GLN A 25 -8.98 13.58 -17.28
CA GLN A 25 -9.52 14.53 -18.26
C GLN A 25 -10.73 13.97 -19.03
N GLN A 26 -11.07 12.67 -18.86
CA GLN A 26 -12.28 12.05 -19.42
C GLN A 26 -12.44 12.31 -20.93
N LEU A 27 -11.33 12.24 -21.66
CA LEU A 27 -11.29 12.51 -23.09
C LEU A 27 -11.97 11.41 -23.88
N ASP A 28 -12.52 11.76 -25.03
CA ASP A 28 -13.08 10.78 -25.94
C ASP A 28 -11.97 9.94 -26.57
N ASN A 29 -12.18 8.62 -26.62
CA ASN A 29 -11.29 7.71 -27.30
C ASN A 29 -11.51 7.80 -28.82
N ALA A 30 -10.54 8.36 -29.53
CA ALA A 30 -10.61 8.50 -30.99
C ALA A 30 -10.69 7.15 -31.74
N SER A 31 -10.23 6.06 -31.13
CA SER A 31 -10.30 4.71 -31.72
C SER A 31 -11.64 4.00 -31.49
N GLN A 32 -12.45 4.47 -30.53
CA GLN A 32 -13.73 3.86 -30.15
C GLN A 32 -14.73 4.95 -29.78
N ALA A 33 -15.60 5.30 -30.72
CA ALA A 33 -16.67 6.27 -30.50
C ALA A 33 -17.53 5.88 -29.28
N GLY A 34 -17.88 6.86 -28.45
CA GLY A 34 -18.68 6.66 -27.24
C GLY A 34 -17.90 6.16 -26.01
N HIS A 35 -16.61 5.82 -26.13
CA HIS A 35 -15.79 5.38 -25.01
C HIS A 35 -14.83 6.49 -24.56
N LYS A 36 -14.57 6.56 -23.25
CA LYS A 36 -13.59 7.48 -22.67
C LYS A 36 -12.19 6.86 -22.60
N LEU A 37 -11.16 7.69 -22.68
CA LEU A 37 -9.76 7.29 -22.51
C LEU A 37 -9.44 7.10 -21.02
N GLY A 38 -9.98 6.03 -20.45
CA GLY A 38 -9.80 5.67 -19.04
C GLY A 38 -8.47 4.96 -18.76
N MET A 39 -8.17 4.80 -17.47
CA MET A 39 -6.93 4.16 -17.02
C MET A 39 -6.70 2.75 -17.60
N PRO A 40 -7.70 1.84 -17.66
CA PRO A 40 -7.47 0.51 -18.22
C PRO A 40 -6.96 0.56 -19.66
N LYS A 41 -7.48 1.49 -20.48
CA LYS A 41 -7.06 1.64 -21.87
C LYS A 41 -5.66 2.23 -21.99
N LEU A 42 -5.33 3.20 -21.13
CA LEU A 42 -4.00 3.82 -21.08
C LEU A 42 -2.93 2.83 -20.62
N LEU A 43 -3.23 2.01 -19.62
CA LEU A 43 -2.33 0.95 -19.16
C LEU A 43 -2.14 -0.12 -20.24
N GLN A 44 -3.22 -0.53 -20.92
CA GLN A 44 -3.10 -1.48 -22.03
C GLN A 44 -2.23 -0.91 -23.15
N TRP A 45 -2.45 0.34 -23.57
CA TRP A 45 -1.62 1.00 -24.57
C TRP A 45 -0.13 1.06 -24.15
N LEU A 46 0.14 1.37 -22.88
CA LEU A 46 1.50 1.42 -22.36
C LEU A 46 2.15 0.03 -22.31
N SER A 47 1.38 -0.99 -21.91
CA SER A 47 1.79 -2.40 -21.93
C SER A 47 2.19 -2.85 -23.34
N ASP A 48 1.34 -2.59 -24.33
CA ASP A 48 1.58 -2.96 -25.73
C ASP A 48 2.85 -2.27 -26.27
N SER A 49 3.05 -1.00 -25.91
CA SER A 49 4.22 -0.21 -26.30
C SER A 49 5.51 -0.69 -25.62
N ALA A 50 5.43 -1.10 -24.35
CA ALA A 50 6.59 -1.50 -23.55
C ALA A 50 6.92 -3.00 -23.62
N GLY A 51 6.02 -3.83 -24.14
CA GLY A 51 6.14 -5.29 -24.10
C GLY A 51 6.09 -5.88 -22.69
N GLN A 52 5.46 -5.18 -21.74
CA GLN A 52 5.37 -5.57 -20.33
C GLN A 52 3.90 -5.75 -19.95
N PRO A 53 3.49 -6.88 -19.34
CA PRO A 53 2.09 -7.15 -19.06
C PRO A 53 1.54 -6.18 -18.01
N VAL A 54 0.24 -5.86 -18.13
CA VAL A 54 -0.48 -5.12 -17.11
C VAL A 54 -0.81 -6.04 -15.94
N MET A 55 -0.52 -5.61 -14.71
CA MET A 55 -0.94 -6.28 -13.49
C MET A 55 -1.74 -5.31 -12.61
N HIS A 56 -2.89 -5.77 -12.12
CA HIS A 56 -3.64 -5.03 -11.10
C HIS A 56 -3.18 -5.46 -9.72
N ILE A 57 -2.95 -4.50 -8.84
CA ILE A 57 -2.44 -4.76 -7.50
C ILE A 57 -3.62 -5.13 -6.62
N ASP A 58 -3.71 -6.42 -6.29
CA ASP A 58 -4.66 -6.95 -5.33
C ASP A 58 -3.96 -7.12 -3.97
N PRO A 59 -4.09 -6.17 -3.04
CA PRO A 59 -3.35 -6.19 -1.77
C PRO A 59 -3.64 -7.43 -0.92
N MET A 60 -4.78 -8.10 -1.16
CA MET A 60 -5.19 -9.32 -0.48
C MET A 60 -4.34 -10.55 -0.82
N LYS A 61 -3.66 -10.52 -1.98
CA LYS A 61 -2.87 -11.64 -2.49
C LYS A 61 -1.37 -11.42 -2.31
N VAL A 62 -0.97 -10.26 -1.79
CA VAL A 62 0.43 -9.87 -1.66
C VAL A 62 0.96 -10.27 -0.29
N ASP A 63 2.05 -11.04 -0.26
CA ASP A 63 2.84 -11.19 0.95
C ASP A 63 3.63 -9.91 1.19
N VAL A 64 3.02 -8.99 1.96
CA VAL A 64 3.57 -7.67 2.29
C VAL A 64 4.98 -7.77 2.89
N ARG A 65 5.25 -8.79 3.71
CA ARG A 65 6.56 -8.96 4.35
C ARG A 65 7.61 -9.36 3.34
N ALA A 66 7.30 -10.30 2.45
CA ALA A 66 8.21 -10.72 1.40
C ALA A 66 8.51 -9.58 0.43
N VAL A 67 7.48 -8.86 -0.05
CA VAL A 67 7.68 -7.80 -1.05
C VAL A 67 8.39 -6.56 -0.51
N THR A 68 8.17 -6.20 0.76
CA THR A 68 8.87 -5.07 1.40
C THR A 68 10.30 -5.40 1.83
N ALA A 69 10.66 -6.69 1.88
CA ALA A 69 12.04 -7.12 2.09
C ALA A 69 12.89 -7.04 0.81
N VAL A 70 12.27 -6.93 -0.37
CA VAL A 70 12.96 -6.86 -1.67
C VAL A 70 13.84 -5.60 -1.78
N MET A 71 13.34 -4.46 -1.30
CA MET A 71 14.03 -3.18 -1.43
C MET A 71 13.64 -2.25 -0.30
N SER A 72 14.24 -1.06 -0.26
CA SER A 72 13.83 -0.04 0.69
C SER A 72 12.61 0.74 0.25
N PHE A 73 11.88 1.29 1.22
CA PHE A 73 10.85 2.29 0.94
C PHE A 73 11.41 3.47 0.15
N ALA A 74 12.59 3.98 0.53
CA ALA A 74 13.23 5.09 -0.16
C ALA A 74 13.55 4.75 -1.62
N PHE A 75 14.02 3.53 -1.89
CA PHE A 75 14.30 3.05 -3.24
C PHE A 75 13.02 2.84 -4.04
N ALA A 76 12.04 2.14 -3.48
CA ALA A 76 10.72 1.94 -4.07
C ALA A 76 10.04 3.27 -4.44
N LYS A 77 10.07 4.25 -3.51
CA LYS A 77 9.51 5.59 -3.72
C LYS A 77 10.29 6.39 -4.76
N ARG A 78 11.63 6.39 -4.70
CA ARG A 78 12.51 7.11 -5.63
C ARG A 78 12.31 6.64 -7.07
N HIS A 79 12.22 5.32 -7.26
CA HIS A 79 12.07 4.71 -8.58
C HIS A 79 10.61 4.50 -8.99
N GLN A 80 9.64 4.82 -8.12
CA GLN A 80 8.20 4.61 -8.31
C GLN A 80 7.89 3.17 -8.75
N ILE A 81 8.43 2.22 -7.99
CA ILE A 81 8.26 0.78 -8.21
C ILE A 81 7.75 0.08 -6.95
N LEU A 82 7.12 -1.07 -7.13
CA LEU A 82 6.64 -1.91 -6.02
C LEU A 82 6.79 -3.39 -6.39
N ALA A 83 7.39 -4.18 -5.50
CA ALA A 83 7.38 -5.63 -5.65
C ALA A 83 5.97 -6.17 -5.36
N LEU A 84 5.50 -7.10 -6.19
CA LEU A 84 4.16 -7.69 -6.11
C LEU A 84 4.21 -9.17 -5.76
N GLU A 85 5.21 -9.89 -6.27
CA GLU A 85 5.40 -11.32 -6.02
C GLU A 85 6.89 -11.61 -5.82
N VAL A 86 7.20 -12.51 -4.88
CA VAL A 86 8.56 -12.94 -4.57
C VAL A 86 8.58 -14.47 -4.52
N ASP A 87 9.24 -15.07 -5.51
CA ASP A 87 9.50 -16.50 -5.56
C ASP A 87 10.98 -16.77 -5.26
N ASN A 88 11.40 -18.05 -5.26
CA ASN A 88 12.82 -18.40 -5.07
C ASN A 88 13.71 -17.88 -6.22
N ASP A 89 13.21 -17.90 -7.46
CA ASP A 89 14.02 -17.61 -8.66
C ASP A 89 13.77 -16.23 -9.27
N ARG A 90 12.63 -15.60 -8.94
CA ARG A 90 12.20 -14.34 -9.55
C ARG A 90 11.50 -13.41 -8.59
N VAL A 91 11.48 -12.13 -8.95
CA VAL A 91 10.67 -11.10 -8.28
C VAL A 91 9.89 -10.32 -9.34
N VAL A 92 8.58 -10.22 -9.15
CA VAL A 92 7.70 -9.41 -10.01
C VAL A 92 7.66 -7.99 -9.47
N ILE A 93 8.03 -7.01 -10.29
CA ILE A 93 8.09 -5.59 -9.92
C ILE A 93 7.20 -4.77 -10.85
N ALA A 94 6.23 -4.08 -10.26
CA ALA A 94 5.39 -3.12 -10.95
C ALA A 94 6.07 -1.75 -11.07
N SER A 95 5.90 -1.12 -12.24
CA SER A 95 6.36 0.25 -12.49
C SER A 95 5.33 1.05 -13.29
N GLY A 96 5.19 2.33 -12.96
CA GLY A 96 4.46 3.29 -13.79
C GLY A 96 5.30 3.84 -14.96
N GLN A 97 6.60 3.56 -14.96
CA GLN A 97 7.57 4.06 -15.94
C GLN A 97 8.35 2.90 -16.57
N PRO A 98 7.71 2.10 -17.46
CA PRO A 98 8.28 0.85 -17.97
C PRO A 98 9.55 1.01 -18.83
N PHE A 99 9.86 2.23 -19.29
CA PHE A 99 11.10 2.52 -20.02
C PHE A 99 12.27 2.92 -19.11
N VAL A 100 12.04 3.08 -17.80
CA VAL A 100 13.09 3.38 -16.82
C VAL A 100 13.53 2.08 -16.15
N SER A 101 14.70 1.57 -16.53
CA SER A 101 15.25 0.27 -16.08
C SER A 101 16.51 0.38 -15.22
N VAL A 102 16.98 1.59 -14.90
CA VAL A 102 18.28 1.78 -14.23
C VAL A 102 18.43 1.02 -12.90
N TRP A 103 17.32 0.81 -12.19
CA TRP A 103 17.27 0.11 -10.90
C TRP A 103 17.29 -1.42 -11.02
N GLU A 104 17.06 -1.96 -12.21
CA GLU A 104 16.82 -3.39 -12.44
C GLU A 104 18.07 -4.22 -12.15
N GLN A 105 19.21 -3.83 -12.73
CA GLN A 105 20.48 -4.54 -12.54
C GLN A 105 20.94 -4.52 -11.07
N ASP A 106 20.74 -3.40 -10.38
CA ASP A 106 21.09 -3.27 -8.96
C ASP A 106 20.28 -4.25 -8.10
N LEU A 107 18.98 -4.38 -8.38
CA LEU A 107 18.12 -5.34 -7.67
C LEU A 107 18.43 -6.79 -8.06
N GLU A 108 18.65 -7.10 -9.33
CA GLU A 108 19.04 -8.46 -9.75
C GLU A 108 20.33 -8.90 -9.06
N HIS A 109 21.33 -8.03 -9.01
CA HIS A 109 22.61 -8.30 -8.37
C HIS A 109 22.46 -8.48 -6.84
N ALA A 110 21.68 -7.61 -6.19
CA ALA A 110 21.47 -7.67 -4.74
C ALA A 110 20.66 -8.91 -4.32
N LEU A 111 19.63 -9.26 -5.08
CA LEU A 111 18.68 -10.33 -4.74
C LEU A 111 19.11 -11.70 -5.25
N LYS A 112 19.98 -11.74 -6.28
CA LYS A 112 20.33 -12.95 -7.04
C LYS A 112 19.10 -13.67 -7.59
N LYS A 113 18.08 -12.89 -7.97
CA LYS A 113 16.82 -13.34 -8.55
C LYS A 113 16.56 -12.57 -9.83
N ARG A 114 15.93 -13.21 -10.80
CA ARG A 114 15.52 -12.54 -12.04
C ARG A 114 14.40 -11.54 -11.77
N ILE A 115 14.49 -10.34 -12.32
CA ILE A 115 13.37 -9.39 -12.26
C ILE A 115 12.40 -9.64 -13.42
N VAL A 116 11.10 -9.68 -13.10
CA VAL A 116 10.01 -9.66 -14.08
C VAL A 116 9.27 -8.34 -13.94
N ARG A 117 9.25 -7.56 -15.02
CA ARG A 117 8.68 -6.20 -15.02
C ARG A 117 7.26 -6.21 -15.52
N VAL A 118 6.39 -5.52 -14.78
CA VAL A 118 4.97 -5.37 -15.11
C VAL A 118 4.57 -3.91 -15.02
N VAL A 119 3.54 -3.54 -15.77
CA VAL A 119 2.93 -2.20 -15.71
C VAL A 119 1.75 -2.25 -14.75
N ALA A 120 1.62 -1.28 -13.86
CA ALA A 120 0.45 -1.10 -13.02
C ALA A 120 0.05 0.37 -12.96
N ASP A 121 -1.12 0.68 -12.39
CA ASP A 121 -1.54 2.07 -12.18
C ASP A 121 -0.51 2.78 -11.29
N PRO A 122 0.11 3.89 -11.76
CA PRO A 122 1.04 4.67 -10.95
C PRO A 122 0.42 5.17 -9.63
N ALA A 123 -0.90 5.41 -9.58
CA ALA A 123 -1.60 5.75 -8.35
C ALA A 123 -1.64 4.57 -7.37
N ASP A 124 -1.93 3.37 -7.85
CA ASP A 124 -1.93 2.15 -7.03
C ASP A 124 -0.51 1.86 -6.51
N ILE A 125 0.52 1.97 -7.35
CA ILE A 125 1.93 1.80 -6.93
C ILE A 125 2.27 2.78 -5.80
N ARG A 126 1.93 4.06 -5.94
CA ARG A 126 2.22 5.07 -4.90
C ARG A 126 1.46 4.77 -3.61
N ARG A 127 0.17 4.44 -3.72
CA ARG A 127 -0.71 4.12 -2.59
C ARG A 127 -0.16 2.90 -1.83
N TYR A 128 -0.03 1.77 -2.51
CA TYR A 128 0.37 0.51 -1.88
C TYR A 128 1.84 0.51 -1.44
N CYS A 129 2.72 1.29 -2.08
CA CYS A 129 4.07 1.49 -1.57
C CYS A 129 4.07 2.16 -0.18
N VAL A 130 3.22 3.15 0.07
CA VAL A 130 3.10 3.73 1.42
C VAL A 130 2.47 2.73 2.38
N GLU A 131 1.38 2.08 1.98
CA GLU A 131 0.62 1.17 2.85
C GLU A 131 1.44 -0.05 3.28
N PHE A 132 2.10 -0.74 2.34
CA PHE A 132 2.86 -1.96 2.61
C PHE A 132 4.05 -1.70 3.55
N TYR A 133 4.84 -0.67 3.28
CA TYR A 133 6.00 -0.34 4.13
C TYR A 133 5.58 0.23 5.49
N SER A 134 4.48 0.99 5.55
CA SER A 134 3.94 1.47 6.84
C SER A 134 3.52 0.29 7.70
N LEU A 135 2.83 -0.70 7.14
CA LEU A 135 2.38 -1.90 7.85
C LEU A 135 3.55 -2.65 8.49
N VAL A 136 4.64 -2.90 7.74
CA VAL A 136 5.82 -3.60 8.28
C VAL A 136 6.58 -2.77 9.31
N SER A 137 6.66 -1.45 9.13
CA SER A 137 7.30 -0.56 10.11
C SER A 137 6.54 -0.50 11.43
N SER A 138 5.21 -0.42 11.40
CA SER A 138 4.37 -0.42 12.59
C SER A 138 4.42 -1.77 13.32
N VAL A 139 4.51 -2.86 12.55
CA VAL A 139 4.72 -4.19 13.10
C VAL A 139 6.10 -4.31 13.77
N SER A 140 7.16 -3.82 13.12
CA SER A 140 8.53 -3.91 13.65
C SER A 140 8.77 -3.00 14.85
N GLY A 141 8.18 -1.80 14.86
CA GLY A 141 8.27 -0.84 15.97
C GLY A 141 7.51 -1.29 17.22
N ALA A 142 6.35 -1.95 17.06
CA ALA A 142 5.55 -2.45 18.17
C ALA A 142 6.14 -3.72 18.83
N VAL A 143 6.98 -4.48 18.12
CA VAL A 143 7.52 -5.78 18.59
C VAL A 143 8.85 -5.62 19.35
N GLY A 144 9.46 -4.43 19.38
CA GLY A 144 10.63 -4.14 20.24
C GLY A 144 11.74 -5.19 20.13
N GLY A 145 12.24 -5.47 18.92
CA GLY A 145 13.17 -6.59 18.72
C GLY A 145 14.18 -6.39 17.60
N LYS A 146 15.42 -6.08 18.00
CA LYS A 146 16.65 -6.20 17.22
C LYS A 146 16.71 -7.58 16.52
N HIS A 147 16.56 -7.63 15.20
CA HIS A 147 17.10 -8.72 14.38
C HIS A 147 17.87 -8.10 13.23
N GLY A 148 19.18 -8.33 13.25
CA GLY A 148 20.15 -7.76 12.33
C GLY A 148 20.04 -8.33 10.92
N GLY A 149 20.34 -7.47 9.95
CA GLY A 149 20.43 -7.80 8.53
C GLY A 149 19.96 -6.64 7.65
N ASN A 150 20.82 -5.63 7.47
CA ASN A 150 20.76 -4.55 6.45
C ASN A 150 19.45 -3.78 6.18
N ALA A 151 18.39 -3.96 6.96
CA ALA A 151 17.16 -3.14 6.91
C ALA A 151 17.31 -1.76 7.61
N ILE A 152 18.45 -1.52 8.25
CA ILE A 152 18.70 -0.41 9.19
C ILE A 152 18.78 0.97 8.49
N SER A 153 19.15 1.02 7.20
CA SER A 153 19.26 2.31 6.48
C SER A 153 17.90 2.93 6.10
N ASN A 154 16.81 2.15 6.12
CA ASN A 154 15.47 2.61 5.71
C ASN A 154 14.67 3.18 6.86
N PHE A 155 15.03 2.77 8.07
CA PHE A 155 14.36 3.18 9.29
C PHE A 155 14.74 4.62 9.63
N GLU A 156 16.01 5.00 9.47
CA GLU A 156 16.54 6.32 9.82
C GLU A 156 16.00 7.45 8.92
N GLN A 157 15.75 7.18 7.64
CA GLN A 157 15.16 8.15 6.70
C GLN A 157 13.63 8.25 6.78
N MET A 158 12.94 7.21 7.26
CA MET A 158 11.51 7.30 7.61
C MET A 158 11.32 8.02 8.96
N LEU A 159 12.26 7.82 9.91
CA LEU A 159 12.35 8.57 11.17
C LEU A 159 12.58 10.07 10.96
N GLU A 160 13.22 10.50 9.86
CA GLU A 160 13.36 11.91 9.48
C GLU A 160 12.02 12.58 9.13
N LEU A 161 11.05 11.83 8.58
CA LEU A 161 9.67 12.30 8.36
C LEU A 161 8.82 12.32 9.65
N GLY A 162 9.26 11.56 10.67
CA GLY A 162 8.68 11.51 12.00
C GLY A 162 9.56 12.16 13.07
N LYS A 163 10.38 13.16 12.71
CA LYS A 163 11.25 13.92 13.63
C LYS A 163 10.43 14.77 14.62
N LEU A 164 9.72 14.11 15.50
CA LEU A 164 9.50 14.49 16.88
C LEU A 164 9.74 13.21 17.69
N LYS A 165 10.90 13.16 18.35
CA LYS A 165 11.21 12.19 19.39
C LYS A 165 10.22 12.42 20.53
N ASP A 166 9.08 11.75 20.46
CA ASP A 166 8.08 11.76 21.50
C ASP A 166 7.59 10.32 21.69
N PRO A 167 7.43 9.80 22.92
CA PRO A 167 6.66 8.58 23.20
C PRO A 167 5.31 8.46 22.45
N ASP A 168 4.77 9.56 21.92
CA ASP A 168 3.60 9.61 21.02
C ASP A 168 3.81 9.00 19.61
N ALA A 169 5.05 8.73 19.19
CA ALA A 169 5.32 8.19 17.85
C ALA A 169 4.74 6.78 17.62
N ASN A 170 4.76 5.92 18.65
CA ASN A 170 4.14 4.60 18.57
C ASN A 170 2.61 4.71 18.44
N ASP A 171 1.99 5.66 19.13
CA ASP A 171 0.57 5.92 19.01
C ASP A 171 0.20 6.45 17.62
N GLN A 172 1.03 7.31 17.02
CA GLN A 172 0.81 7.81 15.67
C GLN A 172 0.84 6.70 14.61
N HIS A 173 1.71 5.70 14.74
CA HIS A 173 1.74 4.55 13.84
C HIS A 173 0.49 3.67 13.96
N ILE A 174 -0.01 3.48 15.18
CA ILE A 174 -1.26 2.74 15.42
C ILE A 174 -2.48 3.52 14.90
N VAL A 175 -2.49 4.84 15.05
CA VAL A 175 -3.52 5.73 14.46
C VAL A 175 -3.58 5.51 12.95
N ASN A 176 -2.44 5.58 12.27
CA ASN A 176 -2.39 5.40 10.81
C ASN A 176 -2.87 4.02 10.37
N ILE A 177 -2.55 2.95 11.11
CA ILE A 177 -3.06 1.60 10.81
C ILE A 177 -4.58 1.56 10.91
N VAL A 178 -5.14 2.12 11.99
CA VAL A 178 -6.60 2.12 12.21
C VAL A 178 -7.31 2.93 11.14
N ASP A 179 -6.81 4.11 10.82
CA ASP A 179 -7.40 4.97 9.79
C ASP A 179 -7.36 4.30 8.41
N TRP A 180 -6.22 3.69 8.06
CA TRP A 180 -6.11 2.91 6.83
C TRP A 180 -7.07 1.70 6.82
N LEU A 181 -7.18 0.97 7.93
CA LEU A 181 -8.04 -0.21 8.02
C LEU A 181 -9.51 0.16 7.84
N LEU A 182 -9.95 1.29 8.40
CA LEU A 182 -11.30 1.82 8.22
C LEU A 182 -11.53 2.28 6.77
N GLN A 183 -10.59 3.03 6.20
CA GLN A 183 -10.68 3.46 4.80
C GLN A 183 -10.70 2.27 3.84
N TYR A 184 -9.87 1.27 4.10
CA TYR A 184 -9.77 0.09 3.27
C TYR A 184 -11.04 -0.75 3.34
N ALA A 185 -11.62 -0.93 4.54
CA ALA A 185 -12.93 -1.57 4.68
C ALA A 185 -14.03 -0.81 3.92
N PHE A 186 -14.01 0.52 3.96
CA PHE A 186 -14.95 1.36 3.20
C PHE A 186 -14.78 1.17 1.68
N ASP A 187 -13.54 1.24 1.18
CA ASP A 187 -13.22 1.06 -0.24
C ASP A 187 -13.66 -0.33 -0.75
N GLN A 188 -13.46 -1.37 0.07
CA GLN A 188 -13.87 -2.74 -0.23
C GLN A 188 -15.37 -3.00 0.00
N ARG A 189 -16.14 -1.99 0.42
CA ARG A 189 -17.57 -2.10 0.77
C ARG A 189 -17.84 -3.20 1.79
N ALA A 190 -16.94 -3.39 2.74
CA ALA A 190 -17.09 -4.37 3.81
C ALA A 190 -18.25 -3.97 4.74
N SER A 191 -19.15 -4.92 5.05
CA SER A 191 -20.23 -4.71 6.01
C SER A 191 -19.74 -4.78 7.45
N ASP A 192 -18.72 -5.61 7.70
CA ASP A 192 -18.17 -5.86 9.03
C ASP A 192 -16.65 -5.96 8.97
N ILE A 193 -15.99 -5.45 10.01
CA ILE A 193 -14.56 -5.63 10.24
C ILE A 193 -14.39 -6.46 11.50
N HIS A 194 -13.85 -7.66 11.34
CA HIS A 194 -13.53 -8.57 12.43
C HIS A 194 -12.07 -8.41 12.81
N ILE A 195 -11.83 -8.05 14.08
CA ILE A 195 -10.48 -7.94 14.65
C ILE A 195 -10.38 -8.99 15.74
N GLU A 196 -9.49 -9.95 15.54
CA GLU A 196 -9.38 -11.14 16.36
C GLU A 196 -7.99 -11.27 16.97
N PRO A 197 -7.74 -10.61 18.11
CA PRO A 197 -6.52 -10.82 18.88
C PRO A 197 -6.44 -12.29 19.33
N ARG A 198 -5.36 -12.98 18.97
CA ARG A 198 -4.99 -14.29 19.55
C ARG A 198 -3.63 -14.19 20.22
N ARG A 199 -3.27 -15.24 20.97
CA ARG A 199 -2.01 -15.32 21.71
C ARG A 199 -0.78 -15.31 20.81
N GLU A 200 -0.83 -16.11 19.74
CA GLU A 200 0.30 -16.26 18.80
C GLU A 200 0.23 -15.25 17.65
N GLN A 201 -0.96 -15.03 17.09
CA GLN A 201 -1.14 -14.21 15.91
C GLN A 201 -2.56 -13.63 15.82
N GLY A 202 -2.67 -12.33 15.62
CA GLY A 202 -3.94 -11.65 15.42
C GLY A 202 -4.42 -11.73 13.99
N ASN A 203 -5.73 -11.87 13.79
CA ASN A 203 -6.33 -11.87 12.45
C ASN A 203 -7.26 -10.68 12.26
N ILE A 204 -7.23 -10.09 11.06
CA ILE A 204 -8.22 -9.12 10.58
C ILE A 204 -8.98 -9.76 9.42
N ARG A 205 -10.30 -9.77 9.51
CA ARG A 205 -11.19 -10.32 8.47
C ARG A 205 -12.25 -9.30 8.11
N PHE A 206 -12.62 -9.19 6.85
CA PHE A 206 -13.78 -8.39 6.44
C PHE A 206 -14.92 -9.28 6.02
N ARG A 207 -16.16 -8.82 6.25
CA ARG A 207 -17.32 -9.38 5.58
C ARG A 207 -17.61 -8.57 4.34
N ILE A 208 -17.42 -9.16 3.16
CA ILE A 208 -17.67 -8.54 1.86
C ILE A 208 -18.72 -9.40 1.16
N ASP A 209 -19.85 -8.78 0.78
CA ASP A 209 -20.99 -9.47 0.16
C ASP A 209 -21.45 -10.72 0.92
N GLY A 210 -21.40 -10.65 2.26
CA GLY A 210 -21.80 -11.74 3.17
C GLY A 210 -20.72 -12.78 3.45
N VAL A 211 -19.64 -12.82 2.66
CA VAL A 211 -18.53 -13.77 2.80
C VAL A 211 -17.45 -13.20 3.70
N LEU A 212 -16.91 -14.03 4.59
CA LEU A 212 -15.83 -13.64 5.51
C LEU A 212 -14.46 -13.90 4.87
N CYS A 213 -13.75 -12.83 4.53
CA CYS A 213 -12.46 -12.85 3.87
C CYS A 213 -11.36 -12.54 4.88
N HIS A 214 -10.30 -13.36 4.90
CA HIS A 214 -9.11 -13.07 5.71
C HIS A 214 -8.26 -12.01 5.00
N ILE A 215 -7.96 -10.90 5.70
CA ILE A 215 -7.31 -9.72 5.14
C ILE A 215 -5.86 -9.62 5.59
N TYR A 216 -5.60 -9.71 6.90
CA TYR A 216 -4.26 -9.55 7.45
C TYR A 216 -4.03 -10.40 8.69
N GLU A 217 -2.77 -10.81 8.86
CA GLU A 217 -2.25 -11.33 10.12
C GLU A 217 -1.32 -10.30 10.75
N LEU A 218 -1.58 -9.96 12.01
CA LEU A 218 -0.80 -8.99 12.77
C LEU A 218 -0.17 -9.67 13.99
N PRO A 219 1.07 -9.32 14.38
CA PRO A 219 1.61 -9.81 15.64
C PRO A 219 0.76 -9.39 16.84
N PRO A 220 0.75 -10.18 17.93
CA PRO A 220 -0.09 -9.94 19.09
C PRO A 220 0.03 -8.52 19.66
N ALA A 221 1.24 -7.95 19.68
CA ALA A 221 1.47 -6.59 20.18
C ALA A 221 0.68 -5.54 19.36
N VAL A 222 0.71 -5.65 18.03
CA VAL A 222 0.09 -4.69 17.11
C VAL A 222 -1.42 -4.80 17.15
N ILE A 223 -1.97 -6.01 17.06
CA ILE A 223 -3.43 -6.17 17.07
C ILE A 223 -4.04 -5.74 18.40
N ASN A 224 -3.31 -5.93 19.51
CA ASN A 224 -3.73 -5.43 20.83
C ASN A 224 -3.72 -3.90 20.87
N ALA A 225 -2.73 -3.25 20.28
CA ALA A 225 -2.66 -1.80 20.18
C ALA A 225 -3.77 -1.22 19.27
N VAL A 226 -4.04 -1.86 18.13
CA VAL A 226 -5.18 -1.56 17.24
C VAL A 226 -6.51 -1.69 17.99
N THR A 227 -6.69 -2.77 18.76
CA THR A 227 -7.88 -2.99 19.60
C THR A 227 -8.05 -1.87 20.62
N SER A 228 -6.97 -1.49 21.31
CA SER A 228 -6.98 -0.36 22.27
C SER A 228 -7.34 0.95 21.59
N ARG A 229 -6.79 1.25 20.41
CA ARG A 229 -7.08 2.48 19.67
C ARG A 229 -8.55 2.55 19.25
N LEU A 230 -9.14 1.45 18.79
CA LEU A 230 -10.56 1.38 18.46
C LEU A 230 -11.44 1.59 19.68
N LYS A 231 -11.06 1.03 20.85
CA LYS A 231 -11.74 1.31 22.12
C LYS A 231 -11.71 2.80 22.45
N ILE A 232 -10.56 3.47 22.29
CA ILE A 232 -10.44 4.93 22.51
C ILE A 232 -11.40 5.68 21.58
N LEU A 233 -11.37 5.40 20.28
CA LEU A 233 -12.22 6.06 19.28
C LEU A 233 -13.71 5.87 19.59
N ALA A 234 -14.09 4.68 20.05
CA ALA A 234 -15.46 4.33 20.41
C ALA A 234 -15.85 4.77 21.84
N ARG A 235 -14.95 5.43 22.58
CA ARG A 235 -15.12 5.87 23.97
C ARG A 235 -15.45 4.72 24.94
N MET A 236 -14.86 3.56 24.71
CA MET A 236 -14.95 2.38 25.55
C MET A 236 -13.87 2.39 26.65
N ASP A 237 -14.05 1.59 27.70
CA ASP A 237 -13.07 1.42 28.77
C ASP A 237 -11.91 0.48 28.32
N LEU A 238 -10.69 1.01 28.37
CA LEU A 238 -9.46 0.29 28.01
C LEU A 238 -9.07 -0.75 29.06
N ALA A 239 -9.30 -0.46 30.34
CA ALA A 239 -8.93 -1.33 31.45
C ALA A 239 -9.86 -2.55 31.53
N GLU A 240 -11.14 -2.38 31.16
CA GLU A 240 -12.10 -3.48 31.17
C GLU A 240 -11.94 -4.39 29.94
N LYS A 241 -11.68 -5.68 30.19
CA LYS A 241 -11.43 -6.72 29.17
C LYS A 241 -12.30 -7.96 29.35
N ARG A 242 -13.10 -8.03 30.42
CA ARG A 242 -13.86 -9.23 30.82
C ARG A 242 -15.33 -9.17 30.41
N LYS A 243 -15.88 -7.97 30.25
CA LYS A 243 -17.28 -7.75 29.88
C LYS A 243 -17.40 -7.26 28.43
N PRO A 244 -18.49 -7.63 27.71
CA PRO A 244 -18.82 -7.01 26.44
C PRO A 244 -18.94 -5.48 26.59
N GLN A 245 -18.49 -4.75 25.58
CA GLN A 245 -18.57 -3.30 25.52
C GLN A 245 -19.04 -2.88 24.13
N ASP A 246 -19.99 -1.96 24.10
CA ASP A 246 -20.51 -1.34 22.89
C ASP A 246 -20.18 0.14 22.89
N GLY A 247 -19.79 0.64 21.72
CA GLY A 247 -19.38 2.02 21.54
C GLY A 247 -19.69 2.45 20.11
N ARG A 248 -19.70 3.76 19.89
CA ARG A 248 -20.03 4.33 18.59
C ARG A 248 -19.01 5.37 18.21
N ILE A 249 -18.41 5.18 17.04
CA ILE A 249 -17.54 6.17 16.43
C ILE A 249 -18.43 7.04 15.53
N LYS A 250 -18.26 8.36 15.64
CA LYS A 250 -18.78 9.32 14.66
C LYS A 250 -17.57 10.03 14.09
N THR A 251 -17.25 9.72 12.84
CA THR A 251 -16.36 10.50 11.99
C THR A 251 -17.11 11.67 11.40
#